data_AF-A0A2E2VWV2-F1
#
_entry.id   AF-A0A2E2VWV2-F1
#
_cell.length_a   1.000
_cell.length_b   1.000
_cell.length_c   1.000
_cell.angle_alpha   90.00
_cell.angle_beta   90.00
_cell.angle_gamma   90.00
#
_symmetry.space_group_name_H-M   'P 1'
#
loop_
_entity.id
_entity.type
_entity.pdbx_description
1 polymer ?
#
loop_
_entity_poly.entity_id
_entity_poly.type
_entity_poly.pdbx_seq_one_letter_code
_entity_poly.pdbx_strand_id
1 'polypeptide(L)'
;MSKTSIMYTDVVGYSKLTGDNQEIALKILEEHNQILNKNTKSFSGKIVKLTGDGLCALFEDPLDAINCAINIQKDLKKRNQINIEERKIQIRIGLHYGSYLEKDNDVFGDGVNLAKSIEPIAPHGGIAISSVLNEMINNEKDIYIREYILMDFDSKKIQTYQVYLSLTDWFHNSDKKNTQIVDSKIFYDEAHNLFHNGDYSAAIKFATLALNNEKLESKNEILSFICHNFISLGEFDYAEKLILEIDNFYKSKKSNANEEDYAHLLKMKAGIKFNLKKYDSAIELFDHSLKLMIKSNPEYVNEVIYHLCLALNIKNENNLIKKYVDLKNNYNIDYEILVNGIDLLINENIKSIEIDNFIKEAEIIKKSYLKMLSYRLISMIYFNNSDYDNSQKYISNCQHLLTRSNDSISDKEQKNKFIENILIHKHIMEFSDKISDYHLKKTMVEIKKTNSPIENSIESQEFYKFCTNCGTENTNNFKFCVNCGNNLEIN
;
A
#
# COMPACT_ATOMS: atom_id res chain seq x y z
N MET A 1 20.55 39.58 -1.26
CA MET A 1 19.33 38.96 -0.69
C MET A 1 19.45 37.46 -0.86
N SER A 2 19.30 36.72 0.23
CA SER A 2 19.29 35.25 0.21
C SER A 2 17.96 34.74 -0.34
N LYS A 3 17.90 33.48 -0.77
CA LYS A 3 16.66 32.81 -1.20
C LYS A 3 16.39 31.60 -0.31
N THR A 4 15.12 31.31 -0.08
CA THR A 4 14.65 30.19 0.76
C THR A 4 13.20 29.86 0.40
N SER A 5 12.73 28.70 0.83
CA SER A 5 11.30 28.38 0.84
C SER A 5 10.66 29.03 2.06
N ILE A 6 9.65 29.85 1.82
CA ILE A 6 8.95 30.65 2.82
C ILE A 6 7.54 30.08 2.94
N MET A 7 7.16 29.70 4.16
CA MET A 7 5.84 29.17 4.49
C MET A 7 5.09 30.18 5.35
N TYR A 8 3.86 30.49 4.97
CA TYR A 8 2.88 31.19 5.79
C TYR A 8 1.69 30.27 6.08
N THR A 9 1.18 30.36 7.30
CA THR A 9 -0.04 29.65 7.72
C THR A 9 -1.00 30.61 8.43
N ASP A 10 -2.29 30.29 8.39
CA ASP A 10 -3.33 31.02 9.10
C ASP A 10 -4.50 30.09 9.45
N VAL A 11 -5.16 30.32 10.60
CA VAL A 11 -6.34 29.55 11.02
C VAL A 11 -7.60 30.13 10.39
N VAL A 12 -8.39 29.26 9.75
CA VAL A 12 -9.65 29.67 9.13
C VAL A 12 -10.65 30.10 10.20
N GLY A 13 -11.06 31.37 10.17
CA GLY A 13 -12.16 31.87 10.99
C GLY A 13 -11.83 32.09 12.47
N TYR A 14 -10.55 32.16 12.84
CA TYR A 14 -10.12 32.29 14.23
C TYR A 14 -10.71 33.50 14.96
N SER A 15 -10.80 34.65 14.28
CA SER A 15 -11.37 35.88 14.87
C SER A 15 -12.83 35.73 15.32
N LYS A 16 -13.60 34.81 14.71
CA LYS A 16 -14.97 34.51 15.12
C LYS A 16 -14.98 33.63 16.37
N LEU A 17 -14.13 32.59 16.39
CA LEU A 17 -14.00 31.67 17.51
C LEU A 17 -13.59 32.37 18.81
N THR A 18 -12.67 33.34 18.73
CA THR A 18 -12.24 34.14 19.89
C THR A 18 -13.36 35.01 20.45
N GLY A 19 -14.25 35.51 19.59
CA GLY A 19 -15.43 36.29 19.99
C GLY A 19 -16.50 35.44 20.69
N ASP A 20 -16.67 34.18 20.28
CA ASP A 20 -17.69 33.29 20.83
C ASP A 20 -17.25 32.61 22.15
N ASN A 21 -16.01 32.10 22.22
CA ASN A 21 -15.49 31.45 23.43
C ASN A 21 -13.95 31.53 23.52
N GLN A 22 -13.46 32.49 24.30
CA GLN A 22 -12.03 32.77 24.44
C GLN A 22 -11.22 31.61 25.04
N GLU A 23 -11.77 30.86 26.00
CA GLU A 23 -11.05 29.74 26.64
C GLU A 23 -10.82 28.59 25.65
N ILE A 24 -11.84 28.27 24.85
CA ILE A 24 -11.73 27.24 23.80
C ILE A 24 -10.76 27.68 22.71
N ALA A 25 -10.82 28.95 22.31
CA ALA A 25 -9.92 29.51 21.30
C ALA A 25 -8.44 29.40 21.72
N LEU A 26 -8.11 29.70 22.98
CA LEU A 26 -6.75 29.58 23.51
C LEU A 26 -6.25 28.13 23.50
N LYS A 27 -7.08 27.17 23.91
CA LYS A 27 -6.72 25.74 23.88
C LYS A 27 -6.47 25.25 22.46
N ILE A 28 -7.33 25.64 21.51
CA ILE A 28 -7.17 25.35 20.09
C ILE A 28 -5.86 25.94 19.54
N LEU A 29 -5.54 27.18 19.92
CA LEU A 29 -4.31 27.84 19.50
C LEU A 29 -3.06 27.15 20.06
N GLU A 30 -3.08 26.72 21.32
CA GLU A 30 -1.98 25.97 21.93
C GLU A 30 -1.70 24.65 21.20
N GLU A 31 -2.74 23.84 20.96
CA GLU A 31 -2.61 22.56 20.24
C GLU A 31 -2.15 22.77 18.79
N HIS A 32 -2.71 23.78 18.12
CA HIS A 32 -2.28 24.22 16.80
C HIS A 32 -0.78 24.53 16.79
N ASN A 33 -0.32 25.40 17.69
CA ASN A 33 1.08 25.78 17.79
C ASN A 33 1.99 24.58 18.08
N GLN A 34 1.56 23.62 18.90
CA GLN A 34 2.32 22.39 19.14
C GLN A 34 2.52 21.56 17.86
N ILE A 35 1.47 21.37 17.06
CA ILE A 35 1.53 20.61 15.80
C ILE A 35 2.47 21.31 14.81
N LEU A 36 2.33 22.63 14.66
CA LEU A 36 3.13 23.44 13.74
C LEU A 36 4.61 23.46 14.16
N ASN A 37 4.89 23.69 15.44
CA ASN A 37 6.25 23.69 15.98
C ASN A 37 6.94 22.34 15.82
N LYS A 38 6.23 21.25 16.12
CA LYS A 38 6.76 19.88 16.00
C LYS A 38 7.15 19.58 14.54
N ASN A 39 6.25 19.81 13.60
CA ASN A 39 6.48 19.51 12.20
C ASN A 39 7.56 20.42 11.61
N THR A 40 7.50 21.73 11.85
CA THR A 40 8.51 22.67 11.36
C THR A 40 9.93 22.26 11.79
N LYS A 41 10.11 21.87 13.06
CA LYS A 41 11.41 21.37 13.55
C LYS A 41 11.82 20.02 12.94
N SER A 42 10.86 19.13 12.70
CA SER A 42 11.13 17.78 12.15
C SER A 42 11.61 17.83 10.69
N PHE A 43 11.28 18.89 9.97
CA PHE A 43 11.67 19.14 8.57
C PHE A 43 12.62 20.34 8.48
N SER A 44 13.55 20.47 9.42
CA SER A 44 14.66 21.46 9.37
C SER A 44 14.24 22.93 9.19
N GLY A 45 12.99 23.27 9.50
CA GLY A 45 12.45 24.61 9.31
C GLY A 45 12.78 25.54 10.48
N LYS A 46 13.01 26.81 10.16
CA LYS A 46 13.20 27.89 11.13
C LYS A 46 11.95 28.75 11.22
N ILE A 47 11.28 28.73 12.37
CA ILE A 47 10.18 29.66 12.65
C ILE A 47 10.78 31.04 12.92
N VAL A 48 10.38 32.02 12.11
CA VAL A 48 10.82 33.41 12.26
C VAL A 48 9.89 34.13 13.24
N LYS A 49 8.58 34.02 13.01
CA LYS A 49 7.56 34.66 13.85
C LYS A 49 6.25 33.89 13.85
N LEU A 50 5.51 34.04 14.94
CA LEU A 50 4.10 33.69 15.02
C LEU A 50 3.28 34.92 14.61
N THR A 51 2.29 34.74 13.72
CA THR A 51 1.43 35.84 13.24
C THR A 51 0.17 36.03 14.09
N GLY A 52 0.08 35.30 15.22
CA GLY A 52 -1.11 35.22 16.07
C GLY A 52 -1.63 33.79 16.05
N ASP A 53 -2.48 33.51 15.07
CA ASP A 53 -3.11 32.22 14.74
C ASP A 53 -2.47 31.52 13.54
N GLY A 54 -1.20 31.84 13.29
CA GLY A 54 -0.40 31.26 12.23
C GLY A 54 1.09 31.46 12.48
N LEU A 55 1.90 31.10 11.49
CA LEU A 55 3.35 31.27 11.54
C LEU A 55 3.94 31.65 10.19
N CYS A 56 5.15 32.23 10.28
CA CYS A 56 6.09 32.36 9.17
C CYS A 56 7.32 31.51 9.46
N ALA A 57 7.63 30.57 8.57
CA ALA A 57 8.81 29.71 8.65
C ALA A 57 9.63 29.73 7.36
N LEU A 58 10.94 29.54 7.49
CA LEU A 58 11.90 29.43 6.40
C LEU A 58 12.49 28.03 6.35
N PHE A 59 12.75 27.54 5.13
CA PHE A 59 13.32 26.23 4.87
C PHE A 59 14.38 26.34 3.79
N GLU A 60 15.57 25.81 4.04
CA GLU A 60 16.65 25.79 3.04
C GLU A 60 16.30 24.88 1.87
N ASP A 61 15.73 23.70 2.16
CA ASP A 61 15.27 22.74 1.16
C ASP A 61 13.76 22.93 0.83
N PRO A 62 13.40 23.16 -0.46
CA PRO A 62 12.02 23.12 -0.93
C PRO A 62 11.22 21.87 -0.54
N LEU A 63 11.83 20.70 -0.54
CA LEU A 63 11.17 19.44 -0.19
C LEU A 63 10.81 19.39 1.29
N ASP A 64 11.70 19.85 2.17
CA ASP A 64 11.42 19.96 3.59
C ASP A 64 10.22 20.87 3.85
N ALA A 65 10.13 22.01 3.16
CA ALA A 65 9.01 22.94 3.29
C ALA A 65 7.67 22.28 2.93
N ILE A 66 7.64 21.56 1.81
CA ILE A 66 6.42 20.91 1.30
C ILE A 66 6.03 19.72 2.16
N ASN A 67 7.00 18.88 2.53
CA ASN A 67 6.75 17.75 3.42
C ASN A 67 6.28 18.22 4.80
N CYS A 68 6.83 19.32 5.31
CA CYS A 68 6.32 19.96 6.53
C CYS A 68 4.84 20.35 6.38
N ALA A 69 4.48 21.05 5.29
CA ALA A 69 3.10 21.45 5.04
C ALA A 69 2.14 20.25 4.96
N ILE A 70 2.53 19.20 4.24
CA ILE A 70 1.74 17.96 4.10
C ILE A 70 1.56 17.29 5.46
N ASN A 71 2.62 17.18 6.27
CA ASN A 71 2.53 16.53 7.58
C ASN A 71 1.73 17.36 8.58
N ILE A 72 1.82 18.70 8.56
CA ILE A 72 0.96 19.58 9.35
C ILE A 72 -0.51 19.31 9.01
N GLN A 73 -0.89 19.32 7.73
CA GLN A 73 -2.28 19.07 7.33
C GLN A 73 -2.73 17.64 7.68
N LYS A 74 -1.85 16.63 7.55
CA LYS A 74 -2.16 15.25 7.96
C LYS A 74 -2.39 15.13 9.47
N ASP A 75 -1.56 15.75 10.30
CA ASP A 75 -1.71 15.74 11.76
C ASP A 75 -2.98 16.48 12.20
N LEU A 76 -3.29 17.62 11.58
CA LEU A 76 -4.55 18.34 11.81
C LEU A 76 -5.76 17.52 11.35
N LYS A 77 -5.70 16.83 10.20
CA LYS A 77 -6.78 15.94 9.73
C LYS A 77 -7.04 14.82 10.74
N LYS A 78 -5.99 14.16 11.25
CA LYS A 78 -6.11 13.13 12.31
C LYS A 78 -6.71 13.69 13.59
N ARG A 79 -6.24 14.85 14.04
CA ARG A 79 -6.81 15.55 15.20
C ARG A 79 -8.30 15.82 15.00
N ASN A 80 -8.68 16.38 13.86
CA ASN A 80 -10.06 16.79 13.58
C ASN A 80 -11.02 15.59 13.49
N GLN A 81 -10.53 14.40 13.13
CA GLN A 81 -11.35 13.17 13.09
C GLN A 81 -11.87 12.74 14.47
N ILE A 82 -11.17 13.10 15.56
CA ILE A 82 -11.55 12.74 16.94
C ILE A 82 -12.14 13.91 17.73
N ASN A 83 -12.42 15.04 17.09
CA ASN A 83 -12.97 16.24 17.71
C ASN A 83 -14.34 16.61 17.13
N ILE A 84 -15.18 17.25 17.95
CA ILE A 84 -16.43 17.87 17.51
C ILE A 84 -16.16 19.05 16.58
N GLU A 85 -17.16 19.44 15.77
CA GLU A 85 -17.02 20.44 14.72
C GLU A 85 -16.47 21.78 15.24
N GLU A 86 -16.94 22.22 16.40
CA GLU A 86 -16.55 23.48 17.06
C GLU A 86 -15.08 23.49 17.53
N ARG A 87 -14.44 22.31 17.57
CA ARG A 87 -13.03 22.13 17.95
C ARG A 87 -12.13 21.76 16.78
N LYS A 88 -12.67 21.66 15.56
CA LYS A 88 -11.85 21.37 14.38
C LYS A 88 -10.98 22.56 14.04
N ILE A 89 -9.72 22.28 13.75
CA ILE A 89 -8.73 23.28 13.37
C ILE A 89 -8.51 23.15 11.88
N GLN A 90 -8.93 24.15 11.12
CA GLN A 90 -8.63 24.25 9.70
C GLN A 90 -7.63 25.37 9.49
N ILE A 91 -6.53 25.07 8.80
CA ILE A 91 -5.53 26.07 8.47
C ILE A 91 -5.33 26.13 6.96
N ARG A 92 -4.97 27.30 6.48
CA ARG A 92 -4.43 27.50 5.15
C ARG A 92 -2.91 27.52 5.23
N ILE A 93 -2.26 26.99 4.19
CA ILE A 93 -0.80 27.03 4.08
C ILE A 93 -0.44 27.56 2.69
N GLY A 94 0.32 28.64 2.64
CA GLY A 94 0.91 29.19 1.43
C GLY A 94 2.42 29.05 1.43
N LEU A 95 3.00 28.59 0.32
CA LEU A 95 4.46 28.50 0.15
C LEU A 95 4.97 29.15 -1.13
N HIS A 96 6.16 29.73 -1.02
CA HIS A 96 6.91 30.27 -2.16
C HIS A 96 8.42 30.13 -1.94
N TYR A 97 9.17 29.85 -3.00
CA TYR A 97 10.63 29.93 -2.99
C TYR A 97 11.07 31.28 -3.57
N GLY A 98 11.68 32.14 -2.75
CA GLY A 98 11.95 33.52 -3.14
C GLY A 98 12.98 34.24 -2.28
N SER A 99 13.24 35.50 -2.64
CA SER A 99 14.16 36.36 -1.90
C SER A 99 13.60 36.76 -0.54
N TYR A 100 14.48 36.79 0.46
CA TYR A 100 14.16 37.29 1.78
C TYR A 100 15.34 38.07 2.37
N LEU A 101 15.01 38.92 3.35
CA LEU A 101 15.93 39.61 4.24
C LEU A 101 15.43 39.42 5.67
N GLU A 102 16.26 38.78 6.50
CA GLU A 102 15.98 38.65 7.93
C GLU A 102 16.58 39.84 8.69
N LYS A 103 15.76 40.50 9.52
CA LYS A 103 16.19 41.60 10.38
C LYS A 103 15.30 41.66 11.63
N ASP A 104 15.90 41.78 12.81
CA ASP A 104 15.19 41.96 14.09
C ASP A 104 14.10 40.89 14.37
N ASN A 105 14.40 39.61 14.10
CA ASN A 105 13.45 38.48 14.18
C ASN A 105 12.22 38.62 13.27
N ASP A 106 12.33 39.40 12.20
CA ASP A 106 11.33 39.50 11.15
C ASP A 106 11.95 39.24 9.77
N VAL A 107 11.10 39.00 8.78
CA VAL A 107 11.49 38.77 7.39
C VAL A 107 10.77 39.71 6.44
N PHE A 108 11.54 40.24 5.50
CA PHE A 108 11.07 41.20 4.50
C PHE A 108 11.52 40.80 3.10
N GLY A 109 10.86 41.37 2.09
CA GLY A 109 11.22 41.21 0.68
C GLY A 109 10.08 40.65 -0.15
N ASP A 110 10.25 40.71 -1.47
CA ASP A 110 9.19 40.35 -2.41
C ASP A 110 8.77 38.88 -2.31
N GLY A 111 9.73 37.98 -2.06
CA GLY A 111 9.43 36.56 -1.83
C GLY A 111 8.56 36.34 -0.58
N VAL A 112 8.81 37.10 0.49
CA VAL A 112 8.01 37.06 1.71
C VAL A 112 6.59 37.57 1.45
N ASN A 113 6.48 38.69 0.74
CA ASN A 113 5.20 39.30 0.38
C ASN A 113 4.35 38.37 -0.51
N LEU A 114 4.99 37.65 -1.44
CA LEU A 114 4.30 36.67 -2.28
C LEU A 114 3.84 35.45 -1.48
N ALA A 115 4.70 34.87 -0.63
CA ALA A 115 4.29 33.75 0.24
C ALA A 115 3.08 34.12 1.11
N LYS A 116 3.11 35.31 1.70
CA LYS A 116 2.00 35.88 2.49
C LYS A 116 0.73 36.09 1.66
N SER A 117 0.85 36.36 0.36
CA SER A 117 -0.31 36.54 -0.53
C SER A 117 -0.88 35.21 -1.05
N ILE A 118 -0.09 34.13 -1.01
CA ILE A 118 -0.52 32.79 -1.42
C ILE A 118 -1.32 32.08 -0.31
N GLU A 119 -0.98 32.29 0.95
CA GLU A 119 -1.69 31.65 2.07
C GLU A 119 -3.21 31.91 2.03
N PRO A 120 -3.70 33.16 1.89
CA PRO A 120 -5.13 33.44 1.93
C PRO A 120 -5.93 32.79 0.80
N ILE A 121 -5.30 32.49 -0.33
CA ILE A 121 -5.98 31.82 -1.45
C ILE A 121 -6.00 30.30 -1.30
N ALA A 122 -5.17 29.72 -0.43
CA ALA A 122 -5.12 28.28 -0.23
C ALA A 122 -6.50 27.73 0.19
N PRO A 123 -6.85 26.49 -0.20
CA PRO A 123 -8.07 25.87 0.27
C PRO A 123 -8.09 25.78 1.80
N HIS A 124 -9.27 25.79 2.42
CA HIS A 124 -9.41 25.52 3.86
C HIS A 124 -8.91 24.12 4.17
N GLY A 125 -7.94 23.98 5.08
CA GLY A 125 -7.27 22.70 5.33
C GLY A 125 -6.38 22.22 4.16
N GLY A 126 -6.01 23.13 3.25
CA GLY A 126 -5.22 22.84 2.06
C GLY A 126 -3.90 23.61 2.01
N ILE A 127 -3.16 23.36 0.93
CA ILE A 127 -1.83 23.91 0.68
C ILE A 127 -1.84 24.52 -0.72
N ALA A 128 -1.39 25.76 -0.84
CA ALA A 128 -1.14 26.41 -2.12
C ALA A 128 0.33 26.81 -2.26
N ILE A 129 0.87 26.67 -3.47
CA ILE A 129 2.27 26.97 -3.76
C ILE A 129 2.40 27.83 -5.03
N SER A 130 3.45 28.65 -5.09
CA SER A 130 3.80 29.38 -6.32
C SER A 130 4.29 28.47 -7.45
N SER A 131 4.21 28.93 -8.69
CA SER A 131 4.81 28.24 -9.84
C SER A 131 6.30 27.95 -9.69
N VAL A 132 7.07 28.88 -9.13
CA VAL A 132 8.52 28.73 -8.88
C VAL A 132 8.80 27.53 -7.98
N LEU A 133 8.04 27.39 -6.90
CA LEU A 133 8.21 26.26 -5.98
C LEU A 133 7.73 24.95 -6.62
N ASN A 134 6.65 24.99 -7.40
CA ASN A 134 6.18 23.83 -8.16
C ASN A 134 7.26 23.30 -9.12
N GLU A 135 7.92 24.17 -9.89
CA GLU A 135 8.99 23.78 -10.83
C GLU A 135 10.16 23.04 -10.15
N MET A 136 10.37 23.25 -8.85
CA MET A 136 11.44 22.61 -8.10
C MET A 136 11.09 21.19 -7.62
N ILE A 137 9.81 20.84 -7.49
CA ILE A 137 9.34 19.64 -6.76
C ILE A 137 8.36 18.77 -7.55
N ASN A 138 7.91 19.23 -8.71
CA ASN A 138 6.79 18.61 -9.42
C ASN A 138 7.05 17.16 -9.89
N ASN A 139 8.32 16.80 -10.03
CA ASN A 139 8.78 15.46 -10.42
C ASN A 139 8.95 14.49 -9.24
N GLU A 140 8.75 14.94 -8.00
CA GLU A 140 8.86 14.06 -6.82
C GLU A 140 7.77 12.98 -6.80
N LYS A 141 8.10 11.76 -6.40
CA LYS A 141 7.23 10.59 -6.58
C LYS A 141 5.94 10.63 -5.76
N ASP A 142 6.01 11.18 -4.56
CA ASP A 142 4.95 11.22 -3.55
C ASP A 142 4.35 12.63 -3.33
N ILE A 143 4.70 13.59 -4.20
CA ILE A 143 4.13 14.94 -4.16
C ILE A 143 3.09 15.10 -5.28
N TYR A 144 1.85 15.36 -4.89
CA TYR A 144 0.71 15.38 -5.79
C TYR A 144 0.18 16.79 -5.99
N ILE A 145 0.26 17.31 -7.22
CA ILE A 145 0.02 18.73 -7.50
C ILE A 145 -0.92 18.92 -8.70
N ARG A 146 -1.75 19.96 -8.65
CA ARG A 146 -2.53 20.47 -9.80
C ARG A 146 -2.49 21.99 -9.82
N GLU A 147 -2.65 22.58 -11.01
CA GLU A 147 -2.95 24.01 -11.13
C GLU A 147 -4.10 24.39 -10.23
N TYR A 148 -4.09 25.60 -9.68
CA TYR A 148 -5.09 26.05 -8.74
C TYR A 148 -5.67 27.42 -9.09
N ILE A 149 -5.00 28.52 -8.75
CA ILE A 149 -5.54 29.87 -9.00
C ILE A 149 -4.47 30.70 -9.72
N LEU A 150 -4.89 31.44 -10.76
CA LEU A 150 -4.07 32.49 -11.35
C LEU A 150 -4.34 33.79 -10.59
N MET A 151 -3.40 34.20 -9.74
CA MET A 151 -3.55 35.38 -8.87
C MET A 151 -2.85 36.61 -9.43
N ASP A 152 -3.34 37.79 -9.10
CA ASP A 152 -2.64 39.06 -9.33
C ASP A 152 -1.67 39.33 -8.18
N PHE A 153 -0.42 39.65 -8.49
CA PHE A 153 0.58 40.08 -7.53
C PHE A 153 1.56 41.04 -8.22
N ASP A 154 1.70 42.25 -7.67
CA ASP A 154 2.59 43.29 -8.18
C ASP A 154 2.48 43.50 -9.71
N SER A 155 1.25 43.72 -10.18
CA SER A 155 0.91 43.92 -11.61
C SER A 155 1.25 42.73 -12.53
N LYS A 156 1.55 41.55 -11.98
CA LYS A 156 1.80 40.31 -12.73
C LYS A 156 0.77 39.24 -12.37
N LYS A 157 0.49 38.36 -13.32
CA LYS A 157 -0.27 37.13 -13.08
C LYS A 157 0.67 36.02 -12.63
N ILE A 158 0.40 35.42 -11.48
CA ILE A 158 1.18 34.30 -10.93
C ILE A 158 0.29 33.07 -10.87
N GLN A 159 0.69 32.02 -11.57
CA GLN A 159 0.02 30.72 -11.47
C GLN A 159 0.38 30.07 -10.14
N THR A 160 -0.62 29.60 -9.42
CA THR A 160 -0.45 28.84 -8.18
C THR A 160 -0.96 27.42 -8.36
N TYR A 161 -0.53 26.54 -7.46
CA TYR A 161 -0.81 25.12 -7.50
C TYR A 161 -1.29 24.65 -6.14
N GLN A 162 -2.19 23.69 -6.14
CA GLN A 162 -2.67 23.03 -4.93
C GLN A 162 -1.90 21.73 -4.74
N VAL A 163 -1.41 21.52 -3.52
CA VAL A 163 -0.78 20.25 -3.12
C VAL A 163 -1.82 19.38 -2.42
N TYR A 164 -1.88 18.11 -2.79
CA TYR A 164 -2.78 17.10 -2.25
C TYR A 164 -2.02 16.19 -1.28
N LEU A 165 -2.72 15.67 -0.27
CA LEU A 165 -2.09 14.95 0.84
C LEU A 165 -1.78 13.47 0.52
N SER A 166 -2.44 12.89 -0.49
CA SER A 166 -2.23 11.51 -0.92
C SER A 166 -2.60 11.32 -2.39
N LEU A 167 -2.15 10.19 -2.95
CA LEU A 167 -2.47 9.77 -4.31
C LEU A 167 -3.98 9.75 -4.57
N THR A 168 -4.75 9.18 -3.65
CA THR A 168 -6.20 8.97 -3.80
C THR A 168 -6.97 10.29 -3.77
N ASP A 169 -6.59 11.22 -2.89
CA ASP A 169 -7.12 12.58 -2.84
C ASP A 169 -6.83 13.33 -4.16
N TRP A 170 -5.62 13.20 -4.70
CA TRP A 170 -5.22 13.84 -5.97
C TRP A 170 -5.89 13.23 -7.20
N PHE A 171 -5.97 11.91 -7.27
CA PHE A 171 -6.54 11.18 -8.38
C PHE A 171 -8.06 11.41 -8.47
N HIS A 172 -8.76 11.43 -7.33
CA HIS A 172 -10.19 11.71 -7.30
C HIS A 172 -10.54 13.13 -7.80
N ASN A 173 -9.62 14.08 -7.69
CA ASN A 173 -9.82 15.45 -8.16
C ASN A 173 -9.27 15.68 -9.59
N SER A 174 -9.20 14.62 -10.41
CA SER A 174 -8.72 14.67 -11.80
C SER A 174 -9.44 15.69 -12.68
N ASP A 175 -10.74 15.84 -12.49
CA ASP A 175 -11.60 16.55 -13.43
C ASP A 175 -11.64 18.06 -13.20
N LYS A 176 -10.94 18.56 -12.17
CA LYS A 176 -11.10 19.95 -11.72
C LYS A 176 -10.11 20.91 -12.36
N LYS A 177 -8.86 20.51 -12.56
CA LYS A 177 -7.76 21.39 -13.01
C LYS A 177 -6.63 20.58 -13.65
N ASN A 178 -5.89 21.21 -14.55
CA ASN A 178 -4.73 20.63 -15.20
C ASN A 178 -3.66 20.26 -14.18
N THR A 179 -2.83 19.28 -14.53
CA THR A 179 -1.63 18.94 -13.78
C THR A 179 -0.47 19.85 -14.19
N GLN A 180 0.55 19.28 -14.81
CA GLN A 180 1.65 19.98 -15.45
C GLN A 180 1.78 19.52 -16.90
N ILE A 181 2.37 20.36 -17.74
CA ILE A 181 2.73 20.00 -19.11
C ILE A 181 3.95 19.10 -19.06
N VAL A 182 3.85 17.90 -19.64
CA VAL A 182 4.96 16.94 -19.71
C VAL A 182 5.05 16.30 -21.09
N ASP A 183 6.21 15.73 -21.39
CA ASP A 183 6.34 14.77 -22.47
C ASP A 183 5.69 13.45 -22.03
N SER A 184 4.56 13.12 -22.67
CA SER A 184 3.77 11.94 -22.31
C SER A 184 4.55 10.64 -22.43
N LYS A 185 5.39 10.50 -23.48
CA LYS A 185 6.16 9.28 -23.70
C LYS A 185 7.21 9.08 -22.60
N ILE A 186 7.97 10.14 -22.29
CA ILE A 186 9.00 10.08 -21.24
C ILE A 186 8.36 9.70 -19.88
N PHE A 187 7.22 10.31 -19.54
CA PHE A 187 6.56 10.05 -18.27
C PHE A 187 5.90 8.67 -18.22
N TYR A 188 5.38 8.17 -19.33
CA TYR A 188 4.82 6.82 -19.38
C TYR A 188 5.92 5.74 -19.31
N ASP A 189 7.07 5.95 -19.98
CA ASP A 189 8.24 5.08 -19.85
C ASP A 189 8.73 5.04 -18.39
N GLU A 190 8.77 6.19 -17.70
CA GLU A 190 9.13 6.25 -16.28
C GLU A 190 8.07 5.56 -15.39
N ALA A 191 6.78 5.66 -15.73
CA ALA A 191 5.74 4.93 -15.02
C ALA A 191 5.95 3.41 -15.09
N HIS A 192 6.36 2.88 -16.25
CA HIS A 192 6.73 1.46 -16.41
C HIS A 192 7.95 1.08 -15.59
N ASN A 193 8.99 1.92 -15.57
CA ASN A 193 10.17 1.70 -14.72
C ASN A 193 9.79 1.61 -13.23
N LEU A 194 8.94 2.53 -12.76
CA LEU A 194 8.44 2.56 -11.38
C LEU A 194 7.61 1.32 -11.05
N PHE A 195 6.73 0.90 -11.97
CA PHE A 195 5.95 -0.33 -11.84
C PHE A 195 6.85 -1.56 -11.68
N HIS A 196 7.90 -1.70 -12.51
CA HIS A 196 8.84 -2.81 -12.42
C HIS A 196 9.67 -2.80 -11.12
N ASN A 197 9.91 -1.62 -10.55
CA ASN A 197 10.55 -1.45 -9.25
C ASN A 197 9.59 -1.64 -8.05
N GLY A 198 8.30 -1.86 -8.31
CA GLY A 198 7.26 -2.08 -7.30
C GLY A 198 6.66 -0.82 -6.69
N ASP A 199 6.97 0.37 -7.22
CA ASP A 199 6.37 1.62 -6.77
C ASP A 199 5.09 1.95 -7.58
N TYR A 200 4.03 1.21 -7.28
CA TYR A 200 2.75 1.36 -7.96
C TYR A 200 2.12 2.75 -7.75
N SER A 201 2.40 3.39 -6.61
CA SER A 201 1.86 4.72 -6.30
C SER A 201 2.44 5.81 -7.19
N ALA A 202 3.76 5.79 -7.41
CA ALA A 202 4.42 6.70 -8.31
C ALA A 202 4.11 6.34 -9.77
N ALA A 203 4.02 5.05 -10.12
CA ALA A 203 3.62 4.61 -11.45
C ALA A 203 2.24 5.19 -11.85
N ILE A 204 1.26 5.17 -10.93
CA ILE A 204 -0.05 5.81 -11.17
C ILE A 204 0.10 7.31 -11.39
N LYS A 205 0.89 8.01 -10.56
CA LYS A 205 1.13 9.45 -10.72
C LYS A 205 1.65 9.76 -12.11
N PHE A 206 2.74 9.12 -12.51
CA PHE A 206 3.43 9.40 -13.77
C PHE A 206 2.59 9.00 -14.98
N ALA A 207 1.91 7.85 -14.94
CA ALA A 207 0.98 7.45 -15.99
C ALA A 207 -0.21 8.42 -16.11
N THR A 208 -0.72 8.93 -14.98
CA THR A 208 -1.80 9.94 -14.99
C THR A 208 -1.32 11.27 -15.57
N LEU A 209 -0.07 11.67 -15.31
CA LEU A 209 0.53 12.87 -15.92
C LEU A 209 0.69 12.70 -17.43
N ALA A 210 1.16 11.54 -17.89
CA ALA A 210 1.22 11.19 -19.31
C ALA A 210 -0.18 11.23 -19.95
N LEU A 211 -1.15 10.55 -19.34
CA LEU A 211 -2.55 10.51 -19.79
C LEU A 211 -3.15 11.90 -20.01
N ASN A 212 -2.93 12.82 -19.07
CA ASN A 212 -3.47 14.19 -19.15
C ASN A 212 -2.84 15.03 -20.27
N ASN A 213 -1.68 14.61 -20.79
CA ASN A 213 -0.94 15.29 -21.86
C ASN A 213 -1.00 14.53 -23.19
N GLU A 214 -1.70 13.40 -23.24
CA GLU A 214 -1.73 12.49 -24.39
C GLU A 214 -2.71 12.94 -25.49
N LYS A 215 -2.30 12.79 -26.75
CA LYS A 215 -3.14 13.02 -27.93
C LYS A 215 -3.81 11.72 -28.38
N LEU A 216 -4.78 11.25 -27.59
CA LEU A 216 -5.83 10.24 -27.90
C LEU A 216 -5.43 8.79 -28.24
N GLU A 217 -4.38 8.49 -29.01
CA GLU A 217 -4.20 7.14 -29.60
C GLU A 217 -3.89 6.04 -28.57
N SER A 218 -3.21 6.35 -27.46
CA SER A 218 -2.82 5.39 -26.41
C SER A 218 -3.67 5.46 -25.12
N LYS A 219 -4.74 6.29 -25.10
CA LYS A 219 -5.48 6.63 -23.86
C LYS A 219 -5.93 5.40 -23.06
N ASN A 220 -6.46 4.37 -23.73
CA ASN A 220 -6.96 3.18 -23.05
C ASN A 220 -5.87 2.27 -22.51
N GLU A 221 -4.71 2.24 -23.17
CA GLU A 221 -3.57 1.48 -22.70
C GLU A 221 -3.08 2.08 -21.37
N ILE A 222 -2.90 3.41 -21.33
CA ILE A 222 -2.50 4.12 -20.12
C ILE A 222 -3.56 3.98 -19.02
N LEU A 223 -4.85 4.08 -19.35
CA LEU A 223 -5.94 3.84 -18.39
C LEU A 223 -5.91 2.40 -17.83
N SER A 224 -5.66 1.41 -18.67
CA SER A 224 -5.55 0.00 -18.25
C SER A 224 -4.33 -0.20 -17.35
N PHE A 225 -3.20 0.45 -17.68
CA PHE A 225 -2.01 0.45 -16.84
C PHE A 225 -2.28 1.08 -15.46
N ILE A 226 -2.93 2.25 -15.41
CA ILE A 226 -3.33 2.90 -14.16
C ILE A 226 -4.25 1.99 -13.35
N CYS A 227 -5.25 1.39 -14.00
CA CYS A 227 -6.18 0.46 -13.38
C CYS A 227 -5.45 -0.75 -12.76
N HIS A 228 -4.51 -1.34 -13.50
CA HIS A 228 -3.70 -2.46 -13.00
C HIS A 228 -2.92 -2.07 -11.74
N ASN A 229 -2.30 -0.88 -11.73
CA ASN A 229 -1.57 -0.39 -10.56
C ASN A 229 -2.49 -0.15 -9.35
N PHE A 230 -3.71 0.35 -9.53
CA PHE A 230 -4.68 0.47 -8.42
C PHE A 230 -5.09 -0.88 -7.85
N ILE A 231 -5.28 -1.90 -8.71
CA ILE A 231 -5.52 -3.29 -8.26
C ILE A 231 -4.32 -3.77 -7.44
N SER A 232 -3.10 -3.52 -7.92
CA SER A 232 -1.85 -3.87 -7.23
C SER A 232 -1.64 -3.13 -5.92
N LEU A 233 -2.30 -1.99 -5.68
CA LEU A 233 -2.33 -1.29 -4.39
C LEU A 233 -3.48 -1.72 -3.48
N GLY A 234 -4.44 -2.49 -3.99
CA GLY A 234 -5.66 -2.84 -3.27
C GLY A 234 -6.69 -1.71 -3.18
N GLU A 235 -6.59 -0.68 -4.03
CA GLU A 235 -7.52 0.44 -4.13
C GLU A 235 -8.63 0.10 -5.15
N PHE A 236 -9.44 -0.92 -4.83
CA PHE A 236 -10.39 -1.52 -5.78
C PHE A 236 -11.51 -0.58 -6.22
N ASP A 237 -11.93 0.37 -5.39
CA ASP A 237 -12.96 1.35 -5.76
C ASP A 237 -12.53 2.26 -6.91
N TYR A 238 -11.24 2.61 -6.96
CA TYR A 238 -10.66 3.38 -8.07
C TYR A 238 -10.51 2.51 -9.32
N ALA A 239 -10.05 1.27 -9.15
CA ALA A 239 -9.94 0.32 -10.25
C ALA A 239 -11.31 -0.01 -10.89
N GLU A 240 -12.38 -0.20 -10.10
CA GLU A 240 -13.73 -0.46 -10.63
C GLU A 240 -14.26 0.74 -11.43
N LYS A 241 -14.01 1.98 -11.00
CA LYS A 241 -14.38 3.19 -11.78
C LYS A 241 -13.67 3.24 -13.13
N LEU A 242 -12.37 2.96 -13.16
CA LEU A 242 -11.59 2.92 -14.40
C LEU A 242 -12.06 1.80 -15.33
N ILE A 243 -12.35 0.62 -14.77
CA ILE A 243 -12.91 -0.49 -15.54
C ILE A 243 -14.23 -0.09 -16.21
N LEU A 244 -15.10 0.68 -15.55
CA LEU A 244 -16.33 1.15 -16.16
C LEU A 244 -16.06 2.08 -17.35
N GLU A 245 -15.08 2.99 -17.23
CA GLU A 245 -14.67 3.86 -18.35
C GLU A 245 -14.14 3.03 -19.53
N ILE A 246 -13.22 2.10 -19.25
CA ILE A 246 -12.61 1.22 -20.25
C ILE A 246 -13.68 0.31 -20.92
N ASP A 247 -14.59 -0.27 -20.13
CA ASP A 247 -15.65 -1.15 -20.62
C ASP A 247 -16.65 -0.41 -21.53
N ASN A 248 -17.01 0.83 -21.18
CA ASN A 248 -17.85 1.69 -22.02
C ASN A 248 -17.18 1.99 -23.36
N PHE A 249 -15.86 2.22 -23.35
CA PHE A 249 -15.09 2.39 -24.58
C PHE A 249 -15.16 1.15 -25.47
N TYR A 250 -14.91 -0.05 -24.95
CA TYR A 250 -15.01 -1.29 -25.75
C TYR A 250 -16.41 -1.52 -26.30
N LYS A 251 -17.46 -1.30 -25.50
CA LYS A 251 -18.86 -1.41 -25.93
C LYS A 251 -19.21 -0.47 -27.08
N SER A 252 -18.56 0.69 -27.18
CA SER A 252 -18.77 1.65 -28.26
C SER A 252 -18.12 1.23 -29.60
N LYS A 253 -17.05 0.42 -29.56
CA LYS A 253 -16.22 0.03 -30.73
C LYS A 253 -16.63 -1.30 -31.39
N LYS A 254 -17.90 -1.74 -31.25
CA LYS A 254 -18.50 -3.07 -31.56
C LYS A 254 -17.93 -3.96 -32.69
N SER A 255 -17.18 -3.47 -33.68
CA SER A 255 -16.59 -4.26 -34.78
C SER A 255 -15.05 -4.28 -34.84
N ASN A 256 -14.32 -3.43 -34.11
CA ASN A 256 -12.85 -3.29 -34.21
C ASN A 256 -12.14 -3.35 -32.83
N ALA A 257 -12.76 -3.96 -31.83
CA ALA A 257 -12.13 -4.11 -30.51
C ALA A 257 -11.03 -5.18 -30.58
N ASN A 258 -9.82 -4.84 -30.12
CA ASN A 258 -8.73 -5.80 -29.98
C ASN A 258 -9.11 -6.87 -28.93
N GLU A 259 -9.00 -8.15 -29.29
CA GLU A 259 -9.36 -9.27 -28.40
C GLU A 259 -8.41 -9.38 -27.20
N GLU A 260 -7.13 -9.07 -27.38
CA GLU A 260 -6.11 -9.10 -26.32
C GLU A 260 -6.41 -8.09 -25.21
N ASP A 261 -6.63 -6.86 -25.62
CA ASP A 261 -7.14 -5.74 -24.84
C ASP A 261 -8.36 -6.11 -23.98
N TYR A 262 -9.37 -6.72 -24.61
CA TYR A 262 -10.57 -7.16 -23.90
C TYR A 262 -10.27 -8.30 -22.92
N ALA A 263 -9.36 -9.21 -23.27
CA ALA A 263 -8.89 -10.26 -22.39
C ALA A 263 -8.18 -9.69 -21.15
N HIS A 264 -7.37 -8.63 -21.29
CA HIS A 264 -6.77 -7.90 -20.17
C HIS A 264 -7.83 -7.24 -19.28
N LEU A 265 -8.86 -6.62 -19.86
CA LEU A 265 -9.99 -6.06 -19.11
C LEU A 265 -10.70 -7.12 -18.26
N LEU A 266 -10.96 -8.31 -18.83
CA LEU A 266 -11.56 -9.43 -18.11
C LEU A 266 -10.65 -9.92 -16.97
N LYS A 267 -9.33 -10.03 -17.21
CA LYS A 267 -8.33 -10.37 -16.19
C LYS A 267 -8.36 -9.39 -15.02
N MET A 268 -8.41 -8.08 -15.29
CA MET A 268 -8.50 -7.04 -14.26
C MET A 268 -9.79 -7.14 -13.45
N LYS A 269 -10.95 -7.31 -14.13
CA LYS A 269 -12.25 -7.53 -13.46
C LYS A 269 -12.20 -8.77 -12.55
N ALA A 270 -11.61 -9.86 -13.03
CA ALA A 270 -11.46 -11.10 -12.28
C ALA A 270 -10.60 -10.91 -11.02
N GLY A 271 -9.48 -10.19 -11.13
CA GLY A 271 -8.60 -9.87 -10.00
C GLY A 271 -9.31 -9.07 -8.90
N ILE A 272 -10.17 -8.11 -9.27
CA ILE A 272 -11.00 -7.40 -8.29
C ILE A 272 -11.99 -8.35 -7.61
N LYS A 273 -12.73 -9.16 -8.38
CA LYS A 273 -13.69 -10.12 -7.82
C LYS A 273 -13.02 -11.13 -6.90
N PHE A 274 -11.82 -11.59 -7.24
CA PHE A 274 -11.01 -12.46 -6.40
C PHE A 274 -10.68 -11.81 -5.04
N ASN A 275 -10.19 -10.57 -5.03
CA ASN A 275 -9.88 -9.85 -3.80
C ASN A 275 -11.14 -9.56 -2.94
N LEU A 276 -12.29 -9.35 -3.58
CA LEU A 276 -13.60 -9.23 -2.93
C LEU A 276 -14.22 -10.58 -2.51
N LYS A 277 -13.46 -11.68 -2.59
CA LYS A 277 -13.89 -13.05 -2.25
C LYS A 277 -15.09 -13.56 -3.06
N LYS A 278 -15.34 -12.98 -4.25
CA LYS A 278 -16.38 -13.41 -5.21
C LYS A 278 -15.77 -14.42 -6.20
N TYR A 279 -15.41 -15.59 -5.70
CA TYR A 279 -14.57 -16.56 -6.43
C TYR A 279 -15.22 -17.11 -7.69
N ASP A 280 -16.52 -17.41 -7.67
CA ASP A 280 -17.23 -17.93 -8.86
C ASP A 280 -17.18 -16.95 -10.04
N SER A 281 -17.53 -15.69 -9.78
CA SER A 281 -17.42 -14.64 -10.79
C SER A 281 -15.97 -14.40 -11.24
N ALA A 282 -15.00 -14.51 -10.33
CA ALA A 282 -13.59 -14.38 -10.69
C ALA A 282 -13.15 -15.51 -11.64
N ILE A 283 -13.52 -16.76 -11.35
CA ILE A 283 -13.19 -17.94 -12.16
C ILE A 283 -13.81 -17.81 -13.56
N GLU A 284 -15.09 -17.44 -13.65
CA GLU A 284 -15.77 -17.22 -14.94
C GLU A 284 -15.06 -16.17 -15.80
N LEU A 285 -14.66 -15.05 -15.19
CA LEU A 285 -13.97 -13.96 -15.89
C LEU A 285 -12.54 -14.36 -16.30
N PHE A 286 -11.80 -15.05 -15.44
CA PHE A 286 -10.47 -15.56 -15.79
C PHE A 286 -10.55 -16.63 -16.89
N ASP A 287 -11.51 -17.54 -16.86
CA ASP A 287 -11.71 -18.56 -17.91
C ASP A 287 -12.01 -17.91 -19.27
N HIS A 288 -12.85 -16.87 -19.27
CA HIS A 288 -13.13 -16.11 -20.48
C HIS A 288 -11.88 -15.36 -20.97
N SER A 289 -11.14 -14.69 -20.08
CA SER A 289 -9.86 -14.05 -20.41
C SER A 289 -8.87 -15.05 -21.03
N LEU A 290 -8.73 -16.23 -20.43
CA LEU A 290 -7.82 -17.29 -20.87
C LEU A 290 -8.13 -17.75 -22.30
N LYS A 291 -9.41 -18.00 -22.61
CA LYS A 291 -9.85 -18.42 -23.95
C LYS A 291 -9.49 -17.43 -25.05
N LEU A 292 -9.47 -16.13 -24.73
CA LEU A 292 -9.05 -15.07 -25.64
C LEU A 292 -7.52 -15.00 -25.72
N MET A 293 -6.82 -14.99 -24.57
CA MET A 293 -5.35 -14.92 -24.52
C MET A 293 -4.66 -16.06 -25.28
N ILE A 294 -5.20 -17.29 -25.22
CA ILE A 294 -4.66 -18.43 -25.98
C ILE A 294 -4.59 -18.13 -27.49
N LYS A 295 -5.53 -17.33 -28.01
CA LYS A 295 -5.59 -16.98 -29.43
C LYS A 295 -4.83 -15.70 -29.75
N SER A 296 -4.88 -14.71 -28.86
CA SER A 296 -4.39 -13.36 -29.13
C SER A 296 -2.95 -13.14 -28.67
N ASN A 297 -2.61 -13.55 -27.44
CA ASN A 297 -1.28 -13.35 -26.87
C ASN A 297 -0.90 -14.49 -25.90
N PRO A 298 -0.19 -15.52 -26.39
CA PRO A 298 0.23 -16.68 -25.59
C PRO A 298 1.13 -16.35 -24.39
N GLU A 299 1.80 -15.19 -24.36
CA GLU A 299 2.74 -14.80 -23.30
C GLU A 299 2.03 -14.64 -21.92
N TYR A 300 0.76 -14.23 -21.93
CA TYR A 300 -0.04 -14.00 -20.72
C TYR A 300 -0.86 -15.22 -20.27
N VAL A 301 -0.85 -16.31 -21.03
CA VAL A 301 -1.65 -17.51 -20.74
C VAL A 301 -1.32 -18.08 -19.36
N ASN A 302 -0.04 -18.25 -19.04
CA ASN A 302 0.38 -18.81 -17.75
C ASN A 302 0.03 -17.90 -16.57
N GLU A 303 0.04 -16.57 -16.74
CA GLU A 303 -0.40 -15.63 -15.71
C GLU A 303 -1.90 -15.81 -15.39
N VAL A 304 -2.74 -15.90 -16.43
CA VAL A 304 -4.18 -16.10 -16.26
C VAL A 304 -4.47 -17.47 -15.63
N ILE A 305 -3.79 -18.53 -16.10
CA ILE A 305 -3.89 -19.87 -15.51
C ILE A 305 -3.53 -19.83 -14.01
N TYR A 306 -2.42 -19.19 -13.65
CA TYR A 306 -2.01 -19.10 -12.26
C TYR A 306 -3.09 -18.47 -11.37
N HIS A 307 -3.61 -17.29 -11.74
CA HIS A 307 -4.63 -16.61 -10.94
C HIS A 307 -5.98 -17.35 -10.91
N LEU A 308 -6.36 -17.97 -12.03
CA LEU A 308 -7.55 -18.82 -12.09
C LEU A 308 -7.41 -20.03 -11.15
N CYS A 309 -6.27 -20.71 -11.19
CA CYS A 309 -6.02 -21.87 -10.32
C CYS A 309 -5.89 -21.47 -8.85
N LEU A 310 -5.42 -20.27 -8.52
CA LEU A 310 -5.47 -19.76 -7.15
C LEU A 310 -6.92 -19.65 -6.63
N ALA A 311 -7.84 -19.15 -7.47
CA ALA A 311 -9.26 -19.06 -7.10
C ALA A 311 -9.89 -20.45 -6.92
N LEU A 312 -9.58 -21.39 -7.83
CA LEU A 312 -10.03 -22.79 -7.72
C LEU A 312 -9.45 -23.50 -6.50
N ASN A 313 -8.19 -23.22 -6.15
CA ASN A 313 -7.53 -23.81 -4.97
C ASN A 313 -8.20 -23.36 -3.68
N ILE A 314 -8.63 -22.10 -3.57
CA ILE A 314 -9.43 -21.63 -2.42
C ILE A 314 -10.76 -22.41 -2.32
N LYS A 315 -11.32 -22.83 -3.44
CA LYS A 315 -12.54 -23.65 -3.51
C LYS A 315 -12.30 -25.17 -3.38
N ASN A 316 -11.05 -25.63 -3.30
CA ASN A 316 -10.67 -27.05 -3.32
C ASN A 316 -11.11 -27.81 -4.58
N GLU A 317 -11.12 -27.16 -5.74
CA GLU A 317 -11.57 -27.74 -7.02
C GLU A 317 -10.40 -28.40 -7.81
N ASN A 318 -9.73 -29.39 -7.22
CA ASN A 318 -8.48 -29.96 -7.76
C ASN A 318 -8.59 -30.53 -9.18
N ASN A 319 -9.73 -31.15 -9.51
CA ASN A 319 -9.98 -31.69 -10.86
C ASN A 319 -10.00 -30.59 -11.93
N LEU A 320 -10.57 -29.43 -11.60
CA LEU A 320 -10.58 -28.29 -12.50
C LEU A 320 -9.19 -27.68 -12.62
N ILE A 321 -8.45 -27.55 -11.51
CA ILE A 321 -7.07 -27.05 -11.53
C ILE A 321 -6.22 -27.86 -12.51
N LYS A 322 -6.30 -29.19 -12.46
CA LYS A 322 -5.50 -30.04 -13.35
C LYS A 322 -5.77 -29.76 -14.82
N LYS A 323 -7.05 -29.62 -15.19
CA LYS A 323 -7.48 -29.27 -16.56
C LYS A 323 -6.84 -27.96 -17.07
N TYR A 324 -6.69 -26.95 -16.21
CA TYR A 324 -6.13 -25.67 -16.61
C TYR A 324 -4.60 -25.66 -16.60
N VAL A 325 -3.96 -26.35 -15.65
CA VAL A 325 -2.50 -26.54 -15.62
C VAL A 325 -2.01 -27.19 -16.91
N ASP A 326 -2.76 -28.15 -17.47
CA ASP A 326 -2.40 -28.84 -18.72
C ASP A 326 -2.44 -27.93 -19.96
N LEU A 327 -2.98 -26.71 -19.85
CA LEU A 327 -2.99 -25.69 -20.92
C LEU A 327 -1.77 -24.76 -20.88
N LYS A 328 -0.86 -24.91 -19.92
CA LYS A 328 0.34 -24.06 -19.79
C LYS A 328 1.22 -24.15 -21.03
N ASN A 329 1.99 -23.09 -21.27
CA ASN A 329 2.98 -23.02 -22.34
C ASN A 329 4.36 -22.58 -21.80
N ASN A 330 5.34 -22.41 -22.68
CA ASN A 330 6.72 -22.05 -22.33
C ASN A 330 7.12 -20.61 -22.72
N TYR A 331 6.14 -19.72 -22.98
CA TYR A 331 6.44 -18.34 -23.38
C TYR A 331 6.88 -17.45 -22.21
N ASN A 332 6.35 -17.69 -21.01
CA ASN A 332 6.66 -16.93 -19.80
C ASN A 332 7.10 -17.86 -18.68
N ILE A 333 8.42 -17.98 -18.51
CA ILE A 333 9.05 -18.91 -17.58
C ILE A 333 8.69 -18.64 -16.11
N ASP A 334 8.58 -17.38 -15.71
CA ASP A 334 8.28 -17.04 -14.31
C ASP A 334 6.89 -17.56 -13.91
N TYR A 335 5.88 -17.37 -14.76
CA TYR A 335 4.53 -17.88 -14.51
C TYR A 335 4.40 -19.38 -14.78
N GLU A 336 5.19 -19.95 -15.70
CA GLU A 336 5.26 -21.40 -15.88
C GLU A 336 5.67 -22.09 -14.57
N ILE A 337 6.72 -21.58 -13.91
CA ILE A 337 7.19 -22.07 -12.61
C ILE A 337 6.07 -21.98 -11.56
N LEU A 338 5.34 -20.86 -11.50
CA LEU A 338 4.22 -20.71 -10.56
C LEU A 338 3.08 -21.69 -10.83
N VAL A 339 2.77 -21.97 -12.10
CA VAL A 339 1.77 -22.97 -12.49
C VAL A 339 2.24 -24.38 -12.12
N ASN A 340 3.52 -24.71 -12.29
CA ASN A 340 4.10 -25.97 -11.82
C ASN A 340 3.97 -26.13 -10.30
N GLY A 341 4.20 -25.06 -9.54
CA GLY A 341 4.01 -25.06 -8.09
C GLY A 341 2.56 -25.33 -7.67
N ILE A 342 1.58 -24.87 -8.44
CA ILE A 342 0.16 -25.19 -8.22
C ILE A 342 -0.14 -26.67 -8.51
N ASP A 343 0.42 -27.22 -9.60
CA ASP A 343 0.26 -28.65 -9.93
C ASP A 343 0.84 -29.55 -8.83
N LEU A 344 2.00 -29.17 -8.28
CA LEU A 344 2.58 -29.83 -7.13
C LEU A 344 1.66 -29.68 -5.91
N LEU A 345 1.16 -28.49 -5.60
CA LEU A 345 0.32 -28.25 -4.42
C LEU A 345 -0.91 -29.17 -4.33
N ILE A 346 -1.52 -29.53 -5.47
CA ILE A 346 -2.71 -30.40 -5.51
C ILE A 346 -2.37 -31.90 -5.58
N ASN A 347 -1.10 -32.27 -5.71
CA ASN A 347 -0.66 -33.66 -5.79
C ASN A 347 -0.61 -34.29 -4.38
N GLU A 348 -1.36 -35.36 -4.17
CA GLU A 348 -1.43 -36.06 -2.87
C GLU A 348 -0.19 -36.90 -2.56
N ASN A 349 0.61 -37.27 -3.58
CA ASN A 349 1.77 -38.19 -3.45
C ASN A 349 3.06 -37.56 -3.95
N ILE A 350 3.38 -36.36 -3.46
CA ILE A 350 4.62 -35.65 -3.82
C ILE A 350 5.85 -36.34 -3.21
N LYS A 351 6.90 -36.52 -4.01
CA LYS A 351 8.22 -36.95 -3.54
C LYS A 351 9.08 -35.75 -3.17
N SER A 352 9.99 -35.91 -2.20
CA SER A 352 10.87 -34.80 -1.79
C SER A 352 11.69 -34.22 -2.95
N ILE A 353 12.12 -35.07 -3.91
CA ILE A 353 12.86 -34.65 -5.09
C ILE A 353 12.07 -33.67 -5.99
N GLU A 354 10.75 -33.78 -6.02
CA GLU A 354 9.89 -32.86 -6.79
C GLU A 354 9.83 -31.49 -6.12
N ILE A 355 9.78 -31.46 -4.78
CA ILE A 355 9.85 -30.21 -4.00
C ILE A 355 11.22 -29.55 -4.19
N ASP A 356 12.31 -30.32 -4.11
CA ASP A 356 13.68 -29.82 -4.30
C ASP A 356 13.89 -29.21 -5.69
N ASN A 357 13.32 -29.82 -6.73
CA ASN A 357 13.37 -29.29 -8.09
C ASN A 357 12.59 -27.99 -8.22
N PHE A 358 11.38 -27.92 -7.65
CA PHE A 358 10.59 -26.70 -7.65
C PHE A 358 11.27 -25.55 -6.89
N ILE A 359 11.94 -25.83 -5.77
CA ILE A 359 12.74 -24.83 -5.06
C ILE A 359 13.84 -24.26 -5.97
N LYS A 360 14.57 -25.12 -6.70
CA LYS A 360 15.61 -24.67 -7.64
C LYS A 360 15.04 -23.78 -8.75
N GLU A 361 13.87 -24.13 -9.28
CA GLU A 361 13.16 -23.31 -10.27
C GLU A 361 12.73 -21.96 -9.68
N ALA A 362 12.14 -21.96 -8.49
CA ALA A 362 11.71 -20.75 -7.79
C ALA A 362 12.85 -19.74 -7.54
N GLU A 363 14.09 -20.23 -7.36
CA GLU A 363 15.27 -19.37 -7.20
C GLU A 363 15.66 -18.60 -8.47
N ILE A 364 15.26 -19.09 -9.66
CA ILE A 364 15.55 -18.45 -10.97
C ILE A 364 14.73 -17.16 -11.13
N ILE A 365 13.55 -17.08 -10.50
CA ILE A 365 12.64 -15.94 -10.62
C ILE A 365 13.32 -14.67 -10.09
N LYS A 366 13.53 -13.69 -10.98
CA LYS A 366 14.18 -12.42 -10.64
C LYS A 366 13.21 -11.42 -10.00
N LYS A 367 11.94 -11.44 -10.41
CA LYS A 367 10.92 -10.51 -9.93
C LYS A 367 10.54 -10.84 -8.48
N SER A 368 10.86 -9.95 -7.55
CA SER A 368 10.63 -10.14 -6.11
C SER A 368 9.19 -10.57 -5.77
N TYR A 369 8.21 -9.98 -6.44
CA TYR A 369 6.80 -10.32 -6.24
C TYR A 369 6.46 -11.76 -6.66
N LEU A 370 6.93 -12.20 -7.83
CA LEU A 370 6.69 -13.57 -8.30
C LEU A 370 7.47 -14.59 -7.47
N LYS A 371 8.68 -14.23 -7.01
CA LYS A 371 9.47 -15.04 -6.07
C LYS A 371 8.80 -15.19 -4.71
N MET A 372 8.16 -14.13 -4.22
CA MET A 372 7.33 -14.19 -3.01
C MET A 372 6.18 -15.19 -3.19
N LEU A 373 5.51 -15.19 -4.35
CA LEU A 373 4.43 -16.12 -4.66
C LEU A 373 4.90 -17.58 -4.77
N SER A 374 6.09 -17.83 -5.33
CA SER A 374 6.64 -19.19 -5.38
C SER A 374 7.02 -19.70 -3.99
N TYR A 375 7.64 -18.87 -3.13
CA TYR A 375 7.90 -19.21 -1.73
C TYR A 375 6.63 -19.48 -0.94
N ARG A 376 5.54 -18.75 -1.22
CA ARG A 376 4.22 -19.05 -0.64
C ARG A 376 3.75 -20.46 -1.03
N LEU A 377 3.87 -20.85 -2.30
CA LEU A 377 3.50 -22.21 -2.75
C LEU A 377 4.37 -23.27 -2.08
N ILE A 378 5.68 -23.06 -2.00
CA ILE A 378 6.61 -23.97 -1.32
C ILE A 378 6.20 -24.15 0.15
N SER A 379 5.89 -23.06 0.86
CA SER A 379 5.42 -23.11 2.23
C SER A 379 4.13 -23.93 2.38
N MET A 380 3.18 -23.75 1.46
CA MET A 380 1.92 -24.52 1.46
C MET A 380 2.14 -26.01 1.15
N ILE A 381 3.04 -26.34 0.22
CA ILE A 381 3.39 -27.73 -0.12
C ILE A 381 3.99 -28.42 1.11
N TYR A 382 4.95 -27.80 1.78
CA TYR A 382 5.53 -28.34 3.01
C TYR A 382 4.48 -28.49 4.12
N PHE A 383 3.59 -27.51 4.27
CA PHE A 383 2.49 -27.57 5.23
C PHE A 383 1.58 -28.79 4.99
N ASN A 384 1.18 -29.02 3.74
CA ASN A 384 0.34 -30.16 3.36
C ASN A 384 1.04 -31.51 3.60
N ASN A 385 2.37 -31.54 3.52
CA ASN A 385 3.21 -32.71 3.81
C ASN A 385 3.65 -32.81 5.28
N SER A 386 3.05 -32.03 6.19
CA SER A 386 3.35 -32.01 7.63
C SER A 386 4.79 -31.62 7.99
N ASP A 387 5.53 -30.99 7.09
CA ASP A 387 6.85 -30.40 7.35
C ASP A 387 6.68 -28.92 7.73
N TYR A 388 6.31 -28.70 8.98
CA TYR A 388 5.99 -27.36 9.48
C TYR A 388 7.22 -26.45 9.62
N ASP A 389 8.42 -27.02 9.85
CA ASP A 389 9.65 -26.24 10.00
C ASP A 389 10.06 -25.60 8.66
N ASN A 390 10.07 -26.38 7.57
CA ASN A 390 10.32 -25.82 6.25
C ASN A 390 9.16 -24.93 5.80
N SER A 391 7.92 -25.28 6.13
CA SER A 391 6.77 -24.41 5.87
C SER A 391 6.95 -23.02 6.50
N GLN A 392 7.37 -22.98 7.77
CA GLN A 392 7.62 -21.75 8.52
C GLN A 392 8.77 -20.94 7.91
N LYS A 393 9.87 -21.60 7.54
CA LYS A 393 11.01 -20.96 6.88
C LYS A 393 10.59 -20.21 5.60
N TYR A 394 9.81 -20.87 4.73
CA TYR A 394 9.41 -20.26 3.46
C TYR A 394 8.32 -19.19 3.63
N ILE A 395 7.42 -19.30 4.61
CA ILE A 395 6.47 -18.21 4.87
C ILE A 395 7.17 -16.97 5.43
N SER A 396 8.18 -17.13 6.30
CA SER A 396 8.99 -16.01 6.78
C SER A 396 9.73 -15.31 5.62
N ASN A 397 10.31 -16.08 4.69
CA ASN A 397 10.92 -15.51 3.48
C ASN A 397 9.89 -14.73 2.63
N CYS A 398 8.67 -15.25 2.52
CA CYS A 398 7.56 -14.59 1.82
C CYS A 398 7.21 -13.24 2.48
N GLN A 399 7.05 -13.21 3.80
CA GLN A 399 6.76 -12.00 4.58
C GLN A 399 7.88 -10.94 4.46
N HIS A 400 9.14 -11.36 4.45
CA HIS A 400 10.28 -10.46 4.21
C HIS A 400 10.24 -9.83 2.81
N LEU A 401 9.97 -10.62 1.77
CA LEU A 401 9.83 -10.09 0.40
C LEU A 401 8.63 -9.14 0.28
N LEU A 402 7.50 -9.49 0.90
CA LEU A 402 6.31 -8.64 0.92
C LEU A 402 6.58 -7.29 1.62
N THR A 403 7.28 -7.31 2.75
CA THR A 403 7.67 -6.10 3.48
C THR A 403 8.59 -5.23 2.62
N ARG A 404 9.56 -5.84 1.93
CA ARG A 404 10.43 -5.11 0.99
C ARG A 404 9.66 -4.51 -0.19
N SER A 405 8.68 -5.23 -0.74
CA SER A 405 7.79 -4.69 -1.78
C SER A 405 6.96 -3.52 -1.27
N ASN A 406 6.46 -3.61 -0.02
CA ASN A 406 5.77 -2.50 0.63
C ASN A 406 6.70 -1.28 0.79
N ASP A 407 7.99 -1.51 1.07
CA ASP A 407 8.98 -0.45 1.22
C ASP A 407 9.27 0.34 -0.06
N SER A 408 9.05 -0.25 -1.23
CA SER A 408 9.18 0.42 -2.53
C SER A 408 8.07 1.43 -2.81
N ILE A 409 6.95 1.42 -2.09
CA ILE A 409 5.81 2.31 -2.35
C ILE A 409 6.12 3.70 -1.79
N SER A 410 6.12 4.71 -2.67
CA SER A 410 6.39 6.10 -2.28
C SER A 410 5.26 6.72 -1.44
N ASP A 411 4.00 6.53 -1.82
CA ASP A 411 2.87 7.09 -1.05
C ASP A 411 2.70 6.39 0.31
N LYS A 412 2.87 7.17 1.37
CA LYS A 412 2.80 6.67 2.76
C LYS A 412 1.43 6.12 3.16
N GLU A 413 0.32 6.65 2.62
CA GLU A 413 -1.01 6.13 2.90
C GLU A 413 -1.18 4.76 2.25
N GLN A 414 -0.76 4.64 0.99
CA GLN A 414 -0.82 3.39 0.23
C GLN A 414 0.08 2.31 0.84
N LYS A 415 1.27 2.68 1.30
CA LYS A 415 2.20 1.80 2.02
C LYS A 415 1.60 1.18 3.29
N ASN A 416 0.73 1.90 4.00
CA ASN A 416 0.08 1.34 5.19
C ASN A 416 -1.04 0.35 4.82
N LYS A 417 -1.68 0.53 3.66
CA LYS A 417 -2.80 -0.28 3.18
C LYS A 417 -2.37 -1.51 2.38
N PHE A 418 -1.20 -1.50 1.76
CA PHE A 418 -0.77 -2.49 0.78
C PHE A 418 -0.78 -3.94 1.29
N ILE A 419 -0.41 -4.17 2.55
CA ILE A 419 -0.43 -5.51 3.16
C ILE A 419 -1.86 -5.92 3.51
N GLU A 420 -2.68 -4.97 3.95
CA GLU A 420 -4.02 -5.23 4.46
C GLU A 420 -5.06 -5.37 3.33
N ASN A 421 -5.01 -4.56 2.28
CA ASN A 421 -6.10 -4.52 1.30
C ASN A 421 -6.09 -5.69 0.32
N ILE A 422 -4.92 -6.30 0.07
CA ILE A 422 -4.77 -7.36 -0.92
C ILE A 422 -4.92 -8.73 -0.26
N LEU A 423 -5.80 -9.57 -0.81
CA LEU A 423 -6.20 -10.82 -0.17
C LEU A 423 -5.04 -11.80 0.02
N ILE A 424 -4.17 -11.94 -0.98
CA ILE A 424 -3.01 -12.83 -0.88
C ILE A 424 -2.01 -12.33 0.15
N HIS A 425 -1.83 -11.02 0.28
CA HIS A 425 -0.93 -10.43 1.27
C HIS A 425 -1.43 -10.72 2.69
N LYS A 426 -2.72 -10.53 2.96
CA LYS A 426 -3.37 -10.96 4.21
C LYS A 426 -3.12 -12.43 4.50
N HIS A 427 -3.39 -13.31 3.52
CA HIS A 427 -3.17 -14.74 3.71
C HIS A 427 -1.70 -15.08 4.01
N ILE A 428 -0.73 -14.39 3.41
CA ILE A 428 0.71 -14.58 3.72
C ILE A 428 1.00 -14.20 5.18
N MET A 429 0.46 -13.08 5.65
CA MET A 429 0.66 -12.62 7.02
C MET A 429 0.03 -13.58 8.04
N GLU A 430 -1.20 -14.02 7.79
CA GLU A 430 -1.97 -14.89 8.68
C GLU A 430 -1.49 -16.37 8.67
N PHE A 431 -0.81 -16.81 7.61
CA PHE A 431 -0.43 -18.23 7.48
C PHE A 431 0.56 -18.68 8.56
N SER A 432 1.43 -17.80 9.06
CA SER A 432 2.37 -18.13 10.14
C SER A 432 1.66 -18.51 11.45
N ASP A 433 0.52 -17.88 11.74
CA ASP A 433 -0.28 -18.20 12.93
C ASP A 433 -0.85 -19.62 12.81
N LYS A 434 -1.33 -19.96 11.61
CA LYS A 434 -1.80 -21.32 11.29
C LYS A 434 -0.71 -22.36 11.50
N ILE A 435 0.53 -22.11 11.07
CA ILE A 435 1.64 -23.06 11.28
C ILE A 435 1.94 -23.22 12.78
N SER A 436 1.96 -22.11 13.52
CA SER A 436 2.22 -22.08 14.96
C SER A 436 1.19 -22.89 15.75
N ASP A 437 -0.10 -22.79 15.40
CA ASP A 437 -1.17 -23.59 16.01
C ASP A 437 -0.94 -25.11 15.85
N TYR A 438 -0.39 -25.55 14.72
CA TYR A 438 -0.06 -26.95 14.47
C TYR A 438 1.19 -27.40 15.23
N HIS A 439 2.21 -26.54 15.37
CA HIS A 439 3.35 -26.82 16.25
C HIS A 439 2.91 -27.02 17.70
N LEU A 440 2.01 -26.17 18.20
CA LEU A 440 1.46 -26.31 19.55
C LEU A 440 0.71 -27.65 19.71
N LYS A 441 -0.16 -28.00 18.76
CA LYS A 441 -0.88 -29.29 18.78
C LYS A 441 0.07 -30.49 18.74
N LYS A 442 1.11 -30.46 17.88
CA LYS A 442 2.12 -31.52 17.79
C LYS A 442 2.87 -31.69 19.11
N THR A 443 3.33 -30.59 19.69
CA THR A 443 4.01 -30.56 20.99
C THR A 443 3.13 -31.14 22.10
N MET A 444 1.84 -30.76 22.14
CA MET A 444 0.88 -31.32 23.10
C MET A 444 0.66 -32.83 22.92
N VAL A 445 0.63 -33.33 21.68
CA VAL A 445 0.50 -34.76 21.39
C VAL A 445 1.76 -35.53 21.81
N GLU A 446 2.94 -34.98 21.58
CA GLU A 446 4.21 -35.57 22.01
C GLU A 446 4.33 -35.63 23.54
N ILE A 447 3.95 -34.56 24.25
CA ILE A 447 3.87 -34.53 25.72
C ILE A 447 2.91 -35.60 26.26
N LYS A 448 1.77 -35.82 25.58
CA LYS A 448 0.82 -36.88 25.97
C LYS A 448 1.37 -38.29 25.74
N LYS A 449 2.24 -38.50 24.76
CA LYS A 449 2.89 -39.80 24.51
C LYS A 449 4.00 -40.10 25.52
N THR A 450 4.75 -39.10 25.95
CA THR A 450 5.80 -39.26 26.95
C THR A 450 5.25 -39.41 28.37
N ASN A 451 4.08 -38.83 28.67
CA ASN A 451 3.34 -39.04 29.92
C ASN A 451 2.49 -40.33 29.88
N SER A 452 3.11 -41.48 29.60
CA SER A 452 2.48 -42.78 29.85
C SER A 452 2.48 -43.07 31.36
N PRO A 453 1.47 -43.74 31.94
CA PRO A 453 1.50 -44.12 33.36
C PRO A 453 2.72 -45.01 33.62
N ILE A 454 3.53 -44.68 34.63
CA ILE A 454 4.64 -45.52 35.05
C ILE A 454 4.03 -46.79 35.67
N GLU A 455 4.17 -47.94 35.01
CA GLU A 455 3.85 -49.23 35.61
C GLU A 455 4.85 -49.51 36.73
N ASN A 456 4.32 -49.57 37.96
CA ASN A 456 4.92 -50.01 39.22
C ASN A 456 6.32 -50.65 39.10
N SER A 457 7.37 -49.83 39.24
CA SER A 457 8.66 -50.29 39.75
C SER A 457 9.02 -49.48 40.99
N ILE A 458 9.30 -50.21 42.06
CA ILE A 458 9.39 -49.78 43.44
C ILE A 458 10.56 -48.80 43.65
N GLU A 459 10.25 -47.51 43.69
CA GLU A 459 10.98 -46.47 44.43
C GLU A 459 9.98 -45.33 44.68
N SER A 460 9.74 -44.99 45.96
CA SER A 460 8.72 -44.04 46.37
C SER A 460 9.10 -42.60 46.02
N GLN A 461 8.90 -42.20 44.76
CA GLN A 461 8.86 -40.78 44.38
C GLN A 461 7.45 -40.24 44.59
N GLU A 462 7.31 -39.23 45.44
CA GLU A 462 6.05 -38.51 45.60
C GLU A 462 5.90 -37.47 44.48
N PHE A 463 4.71 -37.41 43.88
CA PHE A 463 4.37 -36.43 42.85
C PHE A 463 3.25 -35.52 43.35
N TYR A 464 3.28 -34.25 42.97
CA TYR A 464 2.18 -33.34 43.24
C TYR A 464 0.88 -33.88 42.62
N LYS A 465 -0.19 -33.95 43.42
CA LYS A 465 -1.53 -34.38 43.00
C LYS A 465 -2.27 -33.36 42.12
N PHE A 466 -1.72 -32.16 41.97
CA PHE A 466 -2.20 -31.14 41.06
C PHE A 466 -1.03 -30.26 40.60
N CYS A 467 -1.15 -29.66 39.42
CA CYS A 467 -0.13 -28.77 38.88
C CYS A 467 -0.14 -27.44 39.62
N THR A 468 0.97 -27.10 40.26
CA THR A 468 1.14 -25.81 40.96
C THR A 468 1.09 -24.61 40.03
N ASN A 469 1.32 -24.79 38.72
CA ASN A 469 1.30 -23.70 37.74
C ASN A 469 -0.09 -23.44 37.14
N CYS A 470 -0.86 -24.49 36.80
CA CYS A 470 -2.14 -24.34 36.09
C CYS A 470 -3.34 -25.01 36.77
N GLY A 471 -3.15 -25.60 37.95
CA GLY A 471 -4.22 -26.22 38.75
C GLY A 471 -4.74 -27.58 38.23
N THR A 472 -4.22 -28.11 37.11
CA THR A 472 -4.67 -29.40 36.56
C THR A 472 -4.35 -30.56 37.49
N GLU A 473 -5.34 -31.41 37.80
CA GLU A 473 -5.17 -32.58 38.65
C GLU A 473 -4.24 -33.64 38.01
N ASN A 474 -3.42 -34.28 38.84
CA ASN A 474 -2.48 -35.33 38.46
C ASN A 474 -2.90 -36.67 39.08
N THR A 475 -4.05 -37.17 38.67
CA THR A 475 -4.64 -38.41 39.20
C THR A 475 -3.80 -39.66 38.91
N ASN A 476 -2.97 -39.60 37.85
CA ASN A 476 -2.19 -40.72 37.34
C ASN A 476 -0.69 -40.65 37.69
N ASN A 477 -0.29 -39.77 38.62
CA ASN A 477 1.11 -39.58 39.04
C ASN A 477 2.09 -39.36 37.87
N PHE A 478 1.71 -38.54 36.88
CA PHE A 478 2.62 -38.15 35.82
C PHE A 478 3.75 -37.26 36.34
N LYS A 479 4.94 -37.45 35.77
CA LYS A 479 6.13 -36.62 36.03
C LYS A 479 5.94 -35.16 35.57
N PHE A 480 5.18 -34.95 34.51
CA PHE A 480 4.88 -33.62 33.98
C PHE A 480 3.38 -33.38 33.84
N CYS A 481 2.93 -32.14 34.08
CA CYS A 481 1.54 -31.75 33.90
C CYS A 481 1.10 -31.97 32.44
N VAL A 482 0.06 -32.76 32.23
CA VAL A 482 -0.50 -33.04 30.89
C VAL A 482 -1.08 -31.83 30.17
N ASN A 483 -1.37 -30.75 30.91
CA ASN A 483 -1.93 -29.53 30.35
C ASN A 483 -0.87 -28.49 29.96
N CYS A 484 0.20 -28.34 30.76
CA CYS A 484 1.19 -27.27 30.54
C CYS A 484 2.67 -27.70 30.59
N GLY A 485 2.96 -28.99 30.81
CA GLY A 485 4.33 -29.52 30.83
C GLY A 485 5.15 -29.22 32.09
N ASN A 486 4.58 -28.56 33.11
CA ASN A 486 5.29 -28.27 34.37
C ASN A 486 5.75 -29.55 35.09
N ASN A 487 6.94 -29.55 35.71
CA ASN A 487 7.43 -30.70 36.50
C ASN A 487 6.60 -30.86 37.79
N LEU A 488 6.19 -32.08 38.10
CA LEU A 488 5.37 -32.44 39.25
C LEU A 488 6.09 -33.35 40.25
N GLU A 489 7.38 -33.63 40.06
CA GLU A 489 8.20 -34.34 41.05
C GLU A 489 8.37 -33.52 42.33
N ILE A 490 8.12 -34.14 43.48
CA ILE A 490 8.45 -33.60 44.80
C ILE A 490 9.88 -34.06 45.09
N ASN A 491 10.83 -33.12 45.12
CA ASN A 491 12.22 -33.39 45.50
C ASN A 491 12.35 -33.77 46.97
#